data_AF-A0A150Q978-F1
#
_entry.id   AF-A0A150Q978-F1
#
_cell.length_a   1.000
_cell.length_b   1.000
_cell.length_c   1.000
_cell.angle_alpha   90.00
_cell.angle_beta   90.00
_cell.angle_gamma   90.00
#
_symmetry.space_group_name_H-M   'P 1'
#
loop_
_entity.id
_entity.type
_entity.pdbx_description
1 polymer ?
#
loop_
_entity_poly.entity_id
_entity_poly.type
_entity_poly.pdbx_seq_one_letter_code
_entity_poly.pdbx_strand_id
1 'polypeptide(L)'
;MLPPTLTLITQTADVPEPVLLARLSAFGALPPEARARVAVQLRDPELSGAALHALGRRLRDATAALGASLVVNDRLDLALLLGADGVHLGRRSVGVADARGLLGPGVFVSVACHSADDVLRAAEAGADAAVLSPIFATPGKG
;
A
#
# COMPACT_ATOMS: atom_id res chain seq x y z
N MET A 1 -11.54 3.17 -4.13
CA MET A 1 -10.65 3.04 -5.31
C MET A 1 -11.03 1.81 -6.13
N LEU A 2 -10.60 1.71 -7.39
CA LEU A 2 -10.71 0.45 -8.15
C LEU A 2 -9.69 -0.57 -7.61
N PRO A 3 -9.99 -1.89 -7.64
CA PRO A 3 -9.01 -2.90 -7.30
C PRO A 3 -7.76 -2.77 -8.19
N PRO A 4 -6.56 -2.67 -7.59
CA PRO A 4 -5.33 -2.44 -8.34
C PRO A 4 -4.94 -3.69 -9.12
N THR A 5 -4.46 -3.50 -10.34
CA THR A 5 -3.84 -4.57 -11.16
C THR A 5 -2.31 -4.51 -11.10
N LEU A 6 -1.76 -3.36 -10.70
CA LEU A 6 -0.34 -3.16 -10.44
C LEU A 6 -0.17 -2.45 -9.09
N THR A 7 0.60 -3.04 -8.19
CA THR A 7 0.99 -2.40 -6.93
C THR A 7 2.50 -2.21 -6.91
N LEU A 8 2.95 -0.97 -6.79
CA LEU A 8 4.34 -0.60 -6.59
C LEU A 8 4.61 -0.46 -5.09
N ILE A 9 5.64 -1.11 -4.56
CA ILE A 9 5.98 -1.03 -3.13
C ILE A 9 7.26 -0.19 -3.00
N THR A 10 7.23 0.84 -2.16
CA THR A 10 8.41 1.69 -1.95
C THR A 10 9.49 0.94 -1.16
N GLN A 11 10.76 1.26 -1.42
CA GLN A 11 11.91 0.85 -0.61
C GLN A 11 13.08 1.78 -0.91
N THR A 12 13.15 2.88 -0.17
CA THR A 12 14.10 3.99 -0.36
C THR A 12 15.55 3.63 -0.08
N ALA A 13 15.79 2.55 0.68
CA ALA A 13 17.11 1.94 0.82
C ALA A 13 17.70 1.47 -0.52
N ASP A 14 16.84 1.01 -1.46
CA ASP A 14 17.28 0.52 -2.78
C ASP A 14 17.07 1.58 -3.88
N VAL A 15 15.99 2.36 -3.78
CA VAL A 15 15.59 3.36 -4.78
C VAL A 15 15.35 4.70 -4.09
N PRO A 16 16.33 5.62 -4.10
CA PRO A 16 16.21 6.92 -3.45
C PRO A 16 14.96 7.70 -3.89
N GLU A 17 14.38 8.47 -2.96
CA GLU A 17 13.11 9.20 -3.17
C GLU A 17 13.03 9.98 -4.50
N PRO A 18 14.04 10.77 -4.92
CA PRO A 18 13.95 11.51 -6.18
C PRO A 18 13.81 10.58 -7.41
N VAL A 19 14.49 9.44 -7.39
CA VAL A 19 14.42 8.43 -8.46
C VAL A 19 13.07 7.74 -8.45
N LEU A 20 12.54 7.45 -7.26
CA LEU A 20 11.22 6.85 -7.10
C LEU A 20 10.12 7.77 -7.67
N LEU A 21 10.14 9.06 -7.33
CA LEU A 21 9.18 10.03 -7.83
C LEU A 21 9.31 10.24 -9.34
N ALA A 22 10.52 10.26 -9.88
CA ALA A 22 10.76 10.33 -11.32
C ALA A 22 10.24 9.08 -12.07
N ARG A 23 10.38 7.89 -11.49
CA ARG A 23 9.80 6.66 -12.06
C ARG A 23 8.28 6.68 -12.01
N LEU A 24 7.70 7.18 -10.91
CA LEU A 24 6.26 7.29 -10.77
C LEU A 24 5.66 8.27 -11.79
N SER A 25 6.33 9.39 -12.10
CA SER A 25 5.83 10.36 -13.08
C SER A 25 5.73 9.78 -14.50
N ALA A 26 6.55 8.79 -14.85
CA ALA A 26 6.47 8.11 -16.15
C ALA A 26 5.12 7.40 -16.38
N PHE A 27 4.40 7.03 -15.31
CA PHE A 27 3.05 6.46 -15.43
C PHE A 27 2.04 7.47 -15.99
N GLY A 28 2.35 8.77 -16.03
CA GLY A 28 1.51 9.79 -16.66
C GLY A 28 1.30 9.58 -18.16
N ALA A 29 2.15 8.80 -18.83
CA ALA A 29 1.99 8.43 -20.23
C ALA A 29 0.93 7.34 -20.47
N LEU A 30 0.45 6.67 -19.41
CA LEU A 30 -0.57 5.63 -19.51
C LEU A 30 -1.98 6.24 -19.62
N PRO A 31 -2.93 5.54 -20.29
CA PRO A 31 -4.33 5.95 -20.31
C PRO A 31 -4.92 6.09 -18.89
N PRO A 32 -5.87 7.02 -18.67
CA PRO A 32 -6.48 7.25 -17.35
C PRO A 32 -7.02 5.98 -16.69
N GLU A 33 -7.67 5.10 -17.44
CA GLU A 33 -8.23 3.83 -16.97
C GLU A 33 -7.16 2.85 -16.47
N ALA A 34 -5.97 2.88 -17.07
CA ALA A 34 -4.84 2.08 -16.63
C ALA A 34 -4.24 2.65 -15.35
N ARG A 35 -4.06 3.99 -15.28
CA ARG A 35 -3.54 4.68 -14.09
C ARG A 35 -4.44 4.49 -12.87
N ALA A 36 -5.77 4.48 -13.06
CA ALA A 36 -6.75 4.24 -12.00
C ALA A 36 -6.65 2.86 -11.33
N ARG A 37 -5.90 1.93 -11.92
CA ARG A 37 -5.63 0.58 -11.37
C ARG A 37 -4.19 0.41 -10.88
N VAL A 38 -3.42 1.49 -10.78
CA VAL A 38 -2.10 1.51 -10.15
C VAL A 38 -2.25 1.93 -8.69
N ALA A 39 -1.67 1.15 -7.79
CA ALA A 39 -1.50 1.52 -6.39
C ALA A 39 0.00 1.70 -6.07
N VAL A 40 0.31 2.69 -5.25
CA VAL A 40 1.63 2.86 -4.63
C VAL A 40 1.49 2.56 -3.16
N GLN A 41 2.13 1.49 -2.71
CA GLN A 41 2.20 1.08 -1.31
C GLN A 41 3.42 1.72 -0.64
N LEU A 42 3.18 2.66 0.27
CA LEU A 42 4.20 3.26 1.14
C LEU A 42 4.64 2.22 2.18
N ARG A 43 5.86 1.70 2.03
CA ARG A 43 6.47 0.70 2.92
C ARG A 43 7.98 0.88 3.01
N ASP A 44 8.40 1.69 3.97
CA ASP A 44 9.81 1.92 4.27
C ASP A 44 10.08 1.69 5.75
N PRO A 45 10.25 0.43 6.20
CA PRO A 45 10.28 0.10 7.62
C PRO A 45 11.47 0.71 8.38
N GLU A 46 12.54 1.07 7.67
CA GLU A 46 13.75 1.68 8.25
C GLU A 46 13.61 3.20 8.46
N LEU A 47 12.60 3.84 7.86
CA LEU A 47 12.40 5.28 8.03
C LEU A 47 11.76 5.59 9.38
N SER A 48 12.20 6.70 9.98
CA SER A 48 11.52 7.27 11.14
C SER A 48 10.09 7.68 10.77
N GLY A 49 9.19 7.77 11.76
CA GLY A 49 7.81 8.18 11.50
C GLY A 49 7.70 9.55 10.80
N ALA A 50 8.57 10.49 11.14
CA ALA A 50 8.60 11.81 10.50
C ALA A 50 9.06 11.73 9.03
N ALA A 51 10.11 10.95 8.74
CA ALA A 51 10.60 10.76 7.37
C ALA A 51 9.58 9.99 6.52
N LEU A 52 8.95 8.96 7.08
CA LEU A 52 7.92 8.17 6.41
C LEU A 52 6.69 9.05 6.08
N HIS A 53 6.28 9.93 7.00
CA HIS A 53 5.20 10.89 6.75
C HIS A 53 5.56 11.91 5.66
N ALA A 54 6.78 12.45 5.67
CA ALA A 54 7.25 13.36 4.63
C ALA A 54 7.26 12.71 3.23
N LEU A 55 7.72 11.46 3.13
CA LEU A 55 7.64 10.67 1.91
C LEU A 55 6.18 10.42 1.50
N GLY A 56 5.34 10.01 2.45
CA GLY A 56 3.93 9.74 2.21
C GLY A 56 3.15 10.95 1.69
N ARG A 57 3.45 12.16 2.18
CA ARG A 57 2.88 13.42 1.67
C ARG A 57 3.20 13.62 0.19
N ARG A 58 4.45 13.43 -0.22
CA ARG A 58 4.88 13.57 -1.62
C ARG A 58 4.23 12.51 -2.51
N LEU A 59 4.10 11.28 -2.02
CA LEU A 59 3.43 10.20 -2.74
C LEU A 59 1.93 10.43 -2.85
N ARG A 60 1.27 10.98 -1.84
CA ARG A 60 -0.14 11.37 -1.90
C ARG A 60 -0.38 12.37 -3.02
N ASP A 61 0.45 13.40 -3.11
CA ASP A 61 0.35 14.43 -4.14
C ASP A 61 0.62 13.84 -5.54
N ALA A 62 1.67 13.02 -5.68
CA ALA A 62 2.02 12.38 -6.95
C ALA A 62 0.95 11.38 -7.43
N THR A 63 0.43 10.53 -6.54
CA THR A 63 -0.62 9.56 -6.87
C THR A 63 -1.92 10.26 -7.24
N ALA A 64 -2.31 11.32 -6.52
CA ALA A 64 -3.49 12.12 -6.84
C ALA A 64 -3.37 12.77 -8.23
N ALA A 65 -2.23 13.36 -8.57
CA ALA A 65 -1.98 13.94 -9.89
C ALA A 65 -2.06 12.90 -11.02
N LEU A 66 -1.72 11.65 -10.74
CA LEU A 66 -1.77 10.56 -11.70
C LEU A 66 -3.15 9.87 -11.79
N GLY A 67 -4.07 10.14 -10.86
CA GLY A 67 -5.28 9.34 -10.69
C GLY A 67 -5.02 7.92 -10.19
N ALA A 68 -3.84 7.67 -9.60
CA ALA A 68 -3.45 6.42 -8.96
C ALA A 68 -3.83 6.45 -7.47
N SER A 69 -3.73 5.30 -6.81
CA SER A 69 -4.07 5.17 -5.39
C SER A 69 -2.84 5.11 -4.48
N LEU A 70 -2.93 5.71 -3.30
CA LEU A 70 -1.95 5.56 -2.23
C LEU A 70 -2.44 4.53 -1.21
N VAL A 71 -1.62 3.52 -0.93
CA VAL A 71 -1.86 2.51 0.11
C VAL A 71 -0.77 2.61 1.18
N VAL A 72 -1.12 2.63 2.46
CA VAL A 72 -0.14 2.69 3.55
C VAL A 72 0.03 1.33 4.21
N ASN A 73 1.28 0.86 4.34
CA ASN A 73 1.58 -0.40 4.99
C ASN A 73 1.61 -0.26 6.51
N ASP A 74 0.87 -1.11 7.23
CA ASP A 74 0.77 -1.28 8.70
C ASP A 74 0.30 -0.05 9.52
N ARG A 75 0.68 1.18 9.15
CA ARG A 75 0.49 2.41 9.93
C ARG A 75 -0.86 3.08 9.64
N LEU A 76 -1.92 2.64 10.31
CA LEU A 76 -3.28 3.20 10.16
C LEU A 76 -3.35 4.69 10.53
N ASP A 77 -2.60 5.11 11.55
CA ASP A 77 -2.46 6.51 11.95
C ASP A 77 -1.90 7.36 10.80
N LEU A 78 -0.91 6.84 10.10
CA LEU A 78 -0.34 7.50 8.93
C LEU A 78 -1.31 7.49 7.74
N ALA A 79 -2.06 6.40 7.55
CA ALA A 79 -3.10 6.32 6.53
C ALA A 79 -4.16 7.42 6.72
N LEU A 80 -4.60 7.65 7.96
CA LEU A 80 -5.51 8.76 8.31
C LEU A 80 -4.89 10.12 8.02
N LEU A 81 -3.67 10.37 8.53
CA LEU A 81 -2.98 11.66 8.35
C LEU A 81 -2.76 12.02 6.88
N LEU A 82 -2.52 11.02 6.03
CA LEU A 82 -2.26 11.21 4.60
C LEU A 82 -3.54 11.19 3.74
N GLY A 83 -4.70 10.84 4.30
CA GLY A 83 -5.89 10.57 3.49
C GLY A 83 -5.63 9.49 2.44
N ALA A 84 -5.03 8.37 2.86
CA ALA A 84 -4.71 7.26 1.98
C ALA A 84 -5.98 6.59 1.44
N ASP A 85 -5.90 6.06 0.22
CA ASP A 85 -7.01 5.37 -0.44
C ASP A 85 -7.16 3.93 0.07
N GLY A 86 -6.11 3.40 0.71
CA GLY A 86 -6.10 2.07 1.29
C GLY A 86 -4.99 1.82 2.32
N VAL A 87 -5.05 0.64 2.93
CA VAL A 87 -4.00 0.08 3.78
C VAL A 87 -3.63 -1.34 3.38
N HIS A 88 -2.37 -1.70 3.62
CA HIS A 88 -1.89 -3.07 3.56
C HIS A 88 -1.54 -3.54 4.98
N LEU A 89 -2.21 -4.59 5.44
CA LEU A 89 -2.05 -5.15 6.77
C LEU A 89 -1.11 -6.35 6.73
N GLY A 90 0.09 -6.18 7.26
CA GLY A 90 1.06 -7.25 7.46
C GLY A 90 0.87 -7.99 8.80
N ARG A 91 1.78 -8.92 9.11
CA ARG A 91 1.74 -9.73 10.34
C ARG A 91 1.73 -8.93 11.65
N ARG A 92 2.22 -7.69 11.63
CA ARG A 92 2.31 -6.80 12.80
C ARG A 92 1.19 -5.76 12.84
N SER A 93 0.24 -5.83 11.89
CA SER A 93 -0.91 -4.95 11.86
C SER A 93 -1.99 -5.35 12.86
N VAL A 94 -2.86 -4.40 13.16
CA VAL A 94 -4.19 -4.65 13.72
C VAL A 94 -5.06 -5.46 12.76
N GLY A 95 -6.20 -5.98 13.25
CA GLY A 95 -7.13 -6.73 12.42
C GLY A 95 -7.88 -5.87 11.40
N VAL A 96 -8.46 -6.52 10.40
CA VAL A 96 -9.29 -5.85 9.38
C VAL A 96 -10.47 -5.10 10.02
N ALA A 97 -11.12 -5.71 11.02
CA ALA A 97 -12.24 -5.08 11.75
C ALA A 97 -11.83 -3.76 12.42
N ASP A 98 -10.67 -3.73 13.08
CA ASP A 98 -10.14 -2.52 13.73
C ASP A 98 -9.78 -1.46 12.68
N ALA A 99 -9.14 -1.87 11.58
CA ALA A 99 -8.83 -0.97 10.47
C ALA A 99 -10.08 -0.34 9.86
N ARG A 100 -11.14 -1.12 9.67
CA ARG A 100 -12.45 -0.63 9.20
C ARG A 100 -13.10 0.30 10.21
N GLY A 101 -13.04 -0.03 11.50
CA GLY A 101 -13.59 0.80 12.57
C GLY A 101 -12.93 2.19 12.62
N LEU A 102 -11.62 2.25 12.40
CA LEU A 102 -10.86 3.50 12.44
C LEU A 102 -10.91 4.29 11.13
N LEU A 103 -10.77 3.63 9.98
CA LEU A 103 -10.63 4.28 8.67
C LEU A 103 -11.96 4.44 7.92
N GLY A 104 -13.00 3.71 8.36
CA GLY A 104 -14.30 3.66 7.71
C GLY A 104 -14.41 2.58 6.62
N PRO A 105 -15.64 2.30 6.15
CA PRO A 105 -15.92 1.21 5.22
C PRO A 105 -15.44 1.47 3.79
N GLY A 106 -15.11 2.72 3.43
CA GLY A 106 -14.73 3.09 2.06
C GLY A 106 -13.23 2.93 1.72
N VAL A 107 -12.39 2.68 2.72
CA VAL A 107 -10.93 2.58 2.55
C VAL A 107 -10.55 1.17 2.10
N PHE A 108 -9.72 1.02 1.06
CA PHE A 108 -9.31 -0.31 0.60
C PHE A 108 -8.43 -1.03 1.64
N VAL A 109 -8.69 -2.29 1.94
CA VAL A 109 -7.90 -3.09 2.89
C VAL A 109 -7.38 -4.35 2.23
N SER A 110 -6.06 -4.47 2.15
CA SER A 110 -5.39 -5.71 1.71
C SER A 110 -4.63 -6.35 2.86
N VAL A 111 -4.50 -7.68 2.87
CA VAL A 111 -3.84 -8.44 3.95
C VAL A 111 -2.74 -9.33 3.38
N ALA A 112 -1.56 -9.35 4.02
CA ALA A 112 -0.51 -10.30 3.70
C ALA A 112 -0.92 -11.71 4.16
N CYS A 113 -0.90 -12.68 3.25
CA CYS A 113 -1.30 -14.07 3.50
C CYS A 113 -0.17 -15.03 3.10
N HIS A 114 0.05 -16.06 3.92
CA HIS A 114 1.12 -17.05 3.74
C HIS A 114 0.59 -18.48 3.60
N SER A 115 -0.73 -18.67 3.69
CA SER A 115 -1.41 -19.96 3.60
C SER A 115 -2.85 -19.80 3.09
N ALA A 116 -3.49 -20.90 2.67
CA ALA A 116 -4.90 -20.90 2.31
C ALA A 116 -5.79 -20.46 3.49
N ASP A 117 -5.47 -20.90 4.71
CA ASP A 117 -6.20 -20.53 5.92
C ASP A 117 -6.09 -19.02 6.21
N ASP A 118 -4.95 -18.38 5.92
CA ASP A 118 -4.83 -16.92 6.04
C ASP A 118 -5.78 -16.20 5.08
N VAL A 119 -5.90 -16.70 3.84
CA VAL A 119 -6.79 -16.12 2.84
C VAL A 119 -8.24 -16.25 3.27
N LEU A 120 -8.65 -17.43 3.77
CA LEU A 120 -10.01 -17.65 4.27
C LEU A 120 -10.33 -16.71 5.43
N ARG A 121 -9.43 -16.58 6.40
CA ARG A 121 -9.60 -15.66 7.54
C ARG A 121 -9.65 -14.19 7.11
N ALA A 122 -8.83 -13.79 6.13
CA ALA A 122 -8.86 -12.43 5.60
C ALA A 122 -10.19 -12.13 4.89
N ALA A 123 -10.72 -13.10 4.13
CA ALA A 123 -12.01 -12.98 3.47
C ALA A 123 -13.17 -12.89 4.48
N GLU A 124 -13.19 -13.77 5.50
CA GLU A 124 -14.17 -13.74 6.58
C GLU A 124 -14.15 -12.40 7.34
N ALA A 125 -12.96 -11.82 7.52
CA ALA A 125 -12.79 -10.54 8.18
C ALA A 125 -13.16 -9.33 7.30
N GLY A 126 -13.49 -9.53 6.02
CA GLY A 126 -13.92 -8.46 5.09
C GLY A 126 -12.76 -7.68 4.45
N ALA A 127 -11.61 -8.32 4.22
CA ALA A 127 -10.54 -7.75 3.42
C ALA A 127 -10.95 -7.65 1.94
N ASP A 128 -10.53 -6.59 1.25
CA ASP A 128 -10.78 -6.40 -0.18
C ASP A 128 -9.82 -7.21 -1.06
N ALA A 129 -8.64 -7.56 -0.52
CA ALA A 129 -7.65 -8.37 -1.22
C ALA A 129 -6.72 -9.13 -0.27
N ALA A 130 -6.24 -10.29 -0.73
CA ALA A 130 -5.15 -11.03 -0.12
C ALA A 130 -3.88 -10.93 -0.99
N VAL A 131 -2.74 -10.63 -0.36
CA VAL A 131 -1.43 -10.62 -1.03
C VAL A 131 -0.68 -11.87 -0.60
N LEU A 132 -0.51 -12.81 -1.53
CA LEU A 132 0.25 -14.03 -1.30
C LEU A 132 1.76 -13.74 -1.37
N SER A 133 2.49 -14.12 -0.33
CA SER A 133 3.94 -13.93 -0.26
C SER A 133 4.59 -14.98 0.66
N PRO A 134 5.85 -15.38 0.45
CA PRO A 134 6.59 -15.23 -0.80
C PRO A 134 6.09 -16.24 -1.85
N ILE A 135 5.80 -15.79 -3.08
CA ILE A 135 5.49 -16.70 -4.21
C ILE A 135 6.77 -17.35 -4.75
N PHE A 136 7.87 -16.59 -4.75
CA PHE A 136 9.20 -17.06 -5.09
C PHE A 136 10.09 -16.93 -3.86
N ALA A 137 10.97 -17.90 -3.63
CA ALA A 137 11.92 -17.84 -2.52
C ALA A 137 12.73 -16.53 -2.61
N THR A 138 12.61 -15.69 -1.57
CA THR A 138 13.38 -14.46 -1.47
C THR A 138 14.61 -14.69 -0.59
N PRO A 139 15.84 -14.41 -1.06
CA PRO A 139 17.00 -14.36 -0.17
C PRO A 139 16.77 -13.31 0.92
N GLY A 140 16.92 -13.68 2.20
CA GLY A 140 17.01 -12.71 3.29
C GLY A 140 15.72 -12.35 4.05
N LYS A 141 14.67 -13.16 3.99
CA LYS A 141 13.55 -13.07 4.94
C LYS A 141 13.29 -14.44 5.57
N GLY A 142 14.19 -14.83 6.48
CA GLY A 142 13.95 -15.87 7.48
C GLY A 142 13.28 -15.31 8.71
#